data_AF-A0A7C5EUN8-F1
#
_entry.id   AF-A0A7C5EUN8-F1
#
_cell.length_a   1.000
_cell.length_b   1.000
_cell.length_c   1.000
_cell.angle_alpha   90.00
_cell.angle_beta   90.00
_cell.angle_gamma   90.00
#
_symmetry.space_group_name_H-M   'P 1'
#
loop_
_entity.id
_entity.type
_entity.pdbx_description
1 polymer ?
#
loop_
_entity_poly.entity_id
_entity_poly.type
_entity_poly.pdbx_seq_one_letter_code
_entity_poly.pdbx_strand_id
1 'polypeptide(L)'
;MGSSQEYFAKVRLNDIPLRDYLRGQVPLRDRYVLKEFLNYVHIKKGLLEPYSPSYPLVEARELLPSFEKNFAEYPHLPNFSLVAFNRPLSYQDEIFQFDLLHPAKEGKRKGVRDNLEKIAPHLPRDLRVQFRQRFALRDVTDLGLYEELLEFLFHMDRAQVIALDDEGVFRLLGVYASFPSDLDTEIKTLGAQMGRFRARDHTTYERERDFVYQFLMELYGFPIAAERRTSAALFARKLSRLKEQYLIKVLGSSDRTITSLCGFERKRFPLVEKVALIALPPALAESHPHLKDQGFYVDANRRVVIFHVVYQQHKYNPLNVLEDRALSVVSQEIMHPYHGGRDASLNVLKDTRRTLKELTDIVRGEYLGSIIYQRSDLIKAPKTHEERLKFLSAWLAKNQRRLATYSQESFEAAKKILNSYLLNKDYKEAFAKHPELHREALRQMVFLTQAHQLQNLEKLTQKEIERRRLGPYQRLAQAVAFIEEKKEELPYFYPTLFKKFLDLWEKLLDYPYFRRLRDQTTPPSLPYRHRVWQLLILGQRLVRELEKQHRQIQEEASRGVPLPLLLPVPPTSKRERSS
;
A
#
# COMPACT_ATOMS: atom_id res chain seq x y z
N MET A 1 -21.57 -3.08 -31.02
CA MET A 1 -22.42 -3.16 -29.81
C MET A 1 -22.99 -4.57 -29.75
N GLY A 2 -22.20 -5.53 -29.24
CA GLY A 2 -22.65 -6.91 -29.03
C GLY A 2 -23.49 -7.01 -27.76
N SER A 3 -24.38 -8.01 -27.69
CA SER A 3 -25.39 -8.20 -26.64
C SER A 3 -24.96 -7.72 -25.25
N SER A 4 -25.78 -6.86 -24.64
CA SER A 4 -25.55 -6.33 -23.29
C SER A 4 -25.71 -7.46 -22.26
N GLN A 5 -24.72 -8.33 -22.14
CA GLN A 5 -24.65 -9.31 -21.07
C GLN A 5 -24.63 -8.57 -19.73
N GLU A 6 -25.53 -8.96 -18.84
CA GLU A 6 -25.56 -8.43 -17.49
C GLU A 6 -24.31 -8.86 -16.72
N TYR A 7 -23.64 -7.90 -16.07
CA TYR A 7 -22.47 -8.17 -15.24
C TYR A 7 -22.80 -9.14 -14.12
N PHE A 8 -21.89 -10.09 -13.89
CA PHE A 8 -22.00 -11.14 -12.88
C PHE A 8 -23.22 -12.07 -12.97
N ALA A 9 -23.95 -12.10 -14.10
CA ALA A 9 -25.13 -12.94 -14.28
C ALA A 9 -24.89 -14.45 -14.13
N LYS A 10 -23.64 -14.92 -14.28
CA LYS A 10 -23.25 -16.32 -14.16
C LYS A 10 -22.56 -16.66 -12.83
N VAL A 11 -22.42 -15.69 -11.93
CA VAL A 11 -21.79 -15.91 -10.62
C VAL A 11 -22.65 -16.82 -9.75
N ARG A 12 -21.99 -17.72 -9.02
CA ARG A 12 -22.59 -18.56 -7.99
C ARG A 12 -21.83 -18.37 -6.68
N LEU A 13 -22.56 -18.24 -5.57
CA LEU A 13 -22.02 -18.19 -4.21
C LEU A 13 -22.47 -19.48 -3.50
N ASN A 14 -21.53 -20.30 -3.02
CA ASN A 14 -21.82 -21.62 -2.45
C ASN A 14 -22.80 -22.44 -3.32
N ASP A 15 -22.50 -22.54 -4.61
CA ASP A 15 -23.31 -23.21 -5.63
C ASP A 15 -24.71 -22.63 -5.87
N ILE A 16 -25.09 -21.52 -5.25
CA ILE A 16 -26.35 -20.81 -5.47
C ILE A 16 -26.12 -19.62 -6.41
N PRO A 17 -26.91 -19.45 -7.48
CA PRO A 17 -26.81 -18.28 -8.36
C PRO A 17 -26.92 -16.95 -7.61
N LEU A 18 -26.03 -15.99 -7.91
CA LEU A 18 -26.04 -14.64 -7.30
C LEU A 18 -27.42 -13.96 -7.41
N ARG A 19 -28.09 -14.15 -8.55
CA ARG A 19 -29.42 -13.58 -8.83
C ARG A 19 -30.50 -14.02 -7.82
N ASP A 20 -30.35 -15.19 -7.20
CA ASP A 20 -31.36 -15.71 -6.27
C ASP A 20 -31.24 -14.97 -4.92
N TYR A 21 -30.02 -14.60 -4.52
CA TYR A 21 -29.79 -13.66 -3.41
C TYR A 21 -30.29 -12.25 -3.74
N LEU A 22 -30.00 -11.75 -4.95
CA LEU A 22 -30.47 -10.42 -5.41
C LEU A 22 -31.99 -10.33 -5.54
N ARG A 23 -32.70 -11.46 -5.61
CA ARG A 23 -34.17 -11.49 -5.61
C ARG A 23 -34.75 -11.69 -4.21
N GLY A 24 -33.93 -11.78 -3.17
CA GLY A 24 -34.35 -12.10 -1.80
C GLY A 24 -34.89 -13.52 -1.65
N GLN A 25 -34.63 -14.43 -2.60
CA GLN A 25 -35.12 -15.81 -2.57
C GLN A 25 -34.31 -16.68 -1.60
N VAL A 26 -33.05 -16.31 -1.37
CA VAL A 26 -32.15 -17.03 -0.46
C VAL A 26 -31.65 -16.06 0.61
N PRO A 27 -31.81 -16.38 1.91
CA PRO A 27 -31.33 -15.52 2.98
C PRO A 27 -29.81 -15.55 3.08
N LEU A 28 -29.19 -14.39 3.28
CA LEU A 28 -27.76 -14.25 3.56
C LEU A 28 -27.52 -14.46 5.06
N ARG A 29 -26.92 -15.59 5.44
CA ARG A 29 -26.62 -15.92 6.86
C ARG A 29 -25.13 -16.04 7.16
N ASP A 30 -24.34 -16.47 6.17
CA ASP A 30 -22.90 -16.65 6.33
C ASP A 30 -22.14 -15.37 5.96
N ARG A 31 -21.16 -15.00 6.79
CA ARG A 31 -20.39 -13.76 6.63
C ARG A 31 -19.45 -13.78 5.43
N TYR A 32 -18.94 -14.95 5.02
CA TYR A 32 -18.09 -15.06 3.83
C TYR A 32 -18.96 -14.96 2.57
N VAL A 33 -20.15 -15.55 2.57
CA VAL A 33 -21.15 -15.37 1.51
C VAL A 33 -21.59 -13.90 1.42
N LEU A 34 -21.86 -13.24 2.56
CA LEU A 34 -22.16 -11.80 2.57
C LEU A 34 -21.02 -10.98 1.95
N LYS A 35 -19.76 -11.26 2.32
CA LYS A 35 -18.60 -10.56 1.76
C LYS A 35 -18.56 -10.69 0.24
N GLU A 36 -18.73 -11.90 -0.30
CA GLU A 36 -18.70 -12.11 -1.75
C GLU A 36 -19.93 -11.49 -2.43
N PHE A 37 -21.13 -11.60 -1.84
CA PHE A 37 -22.34 -10.89 -2.31
C PHE A 37 -22.08 -9.39 -2.45
N LEU A 38 -21.56 -8.75 -1.38
CA LEU A 38 -21.23 -7.33 -1.39
C LEU A 38 -20.10 -7.00 -2.37
N ASN A 39 -19.12 -7.88 -2.55
CA ASN A 39 -18.08 -7.70 -3.56
C ASN A 39 -18.68 -7.54 -4.97
N TYR A 40 -19.53 -8.47 -5.39
CA TYR A 40 -20.12 -8.41 -6.73
C TYR A 40 -21.08 -7.22 -6.89
N VAL A 41 -21.94 -6.96 -5.91
CA VAL A 41 -22.88 -5.83 -5.94
C VAL A 41 -22.14 -4.49 -5.98
N HIS A 42 -21.13 -4.30 -5.12
CA HIS A 42 -20.38 -3.05 -5.09
C HIS A 42 -19.50 -2.87 -6.33
N ILE A 43 -18.92 -3.93 -6.90
CA ILE A 43 -18.17 -3.82 -8.16
C ILE A 43 -19.12 -3.46 -9.31
N LYS A 44 -20.28 -4.11 -9.41
CA LYS A 44 -21.28 -3.82 -10.45
C LYS A 44 -21.75 -2.37 -10.36
N LYS A 45 -22.29 -1.95 -9.21
CA LYS A 45 -22.87 -0.62 -9.02
C LYS A 45 -21.83 0.50 -8.89
N GLY A 46 -20.70 0.22 -8.24
CA GLY A 46 -19.70 1.23 -7.92
C GLY A 46 -18.61 1.44 -8.99
N LEU A 47 -18.33 0.42 -9.83
CA LEU A 47 -17.25 0.47 -10.81
C LEU A 47 -17.71 0.21 -12.25
N LEU A 48 -18.51 -0.84 -12.48
CA LEU A 48 -18.86 -1.28 -13.84
C LEU A 48 -19.98 -0.46 -14.48
N GLU A 49 -21.07 -0.19 -13.76
CA GLU A 49 -22.17 0.65 -14.28
C GLU A 49 -21.77 2.12 -14.52
N PRO A 50 -20.96 2.76 -13.65
CA PRO A 50 -20.44 4.10 -13.92
C PRO A 50 -19.36 4.14 -15.00
N TYR A 51 -18.86 2.98 -15.45
CA TYR A 51 -17.82 2.94 -16.48
C TYR A 51 -18.33 3.52 -17.79
N SER A 52 -17.51 4.39 -18.37
CA SER A 52 -17.71 5.01 -19.67
C SER A 52 -16.34 5.13 -20.37
N PRO A 53 -16.29 5.42 -21.68
CA PRO A 53 -15.03 5.69 -22.37
C PRO A 53 -14.19 6.81 -21.73
N SER A 54 -14.83 7.76 -21.04
CA SER A 54 -14.19 8.83 -20.27
C SER A 54 -13.88 8.48 -18.81
N TYR A 55 -14.25 7.27 -18.34
CA TYR A 55 -13.99 6.87 -16.96
C TYR A 55 -12.50 6.96 -16.64
N PRO A 56 -12.12 7.65 -15.54
CA PRO A 56 -10.73 7.82 -15.15
C PRO A 56 -10.22 6.50 -14.55
N LEU A 57 -9.54 5.67 -15.35
CA LEU A 57 -9.00 4.39 -14.86
C LEU A 57 -7.94 4.59 -13.78
N VAL A 58 -7.88 3.64 -12.85
CA VAL A 58 -6.83 3.61 -11.83
C VAL A 58 -5.55 3.10 -12.47
N GLU A 59 -4.43 3.79 -12.25
CA GLU A 59 -3.15 3.27 -12.66
C GLU A 59 -2.73 2.14 -11.71
N ALA A 60 -2.23 1.02 -12.24
CA ALA A 60 -1.86 -0.12 -11.39
C ALA A 60 -0.92 0.26 -10.22
N ARG A 61 -0.03 1.22 -10.41
CA ARG A 61 0.87 1.72 -9.35
C ARG A 61 0.17 2.43 -8.19
N GLU A 62 -1.05 2.96 -8.37
CA GLU A 62 -1.84 3.54 -7.27
C GLU A 62 -2.31 2.45 -6.28
N LEU A 63 -2.27 1.18 -6.68
CA LEU A 63 -2.56 0.03 -5.83
C LEU A 63 -1.30 -0.53 -5.15
N LEU A 64 -0.12 0.06 -5.35
CA LEU A 64 1.07 -0.29 -4.57
C LEU A 64 1.05 0.42 -3.20
N PRO A 65 1.49 -0.24 -2.11
CA PRO A 65 1.66 0.40 -0.81
C PRO A 65 2.53 1.66 -0.87
N SER A 66 2.24 2.62 0.03
CA SER A 66 2.43 4.08 -0.11
C SER A 66 1.35 4.78 -0.91
N PHE A 67 0.08 4.39 -0.70
CA PHE A 67 -1.05 5.00 -1.40
C PHE A 67 -0.93 6.52 -1.37
N GLU A 68 -0.78 7.12 -2.56
CA GLU A 68 -0.58 8.54 -2.70
C GLU A 68 -1.89 9.27 -2.45
N LYS A 69 -1.77 10.53 -1.99
CA LYS A 69 -2.91 11.44 -2.02
C LYS A 69 -3.29 11.66 -3.47
N ASN A 70 -4.46 11.18 -3.86
CA ASN A 70 -5.05 11.57 -5.12
C ASN A 70 -5.86 12.83 -4.88
N PHE A 71 -5.36 13.97 -5.38
CA PHE A 71 -6.03 15.27 -5.27
C PHE A 71 -7.12 15.46 -6.33
N ALA A 72 -7.18 14.59 -7.35
CA ALA A 72 -8.27 14.62 -8.31
C ALA A 72 -9.52 14.02 -7.68
N GLU A 73 -10.56 14.84 -7.54
CA GLU A 73 -11.88 14.38 -7.14
C GLU A 73 -12.78 14.22 -8.36
N TYR A 74 -13.53 13.12 -8.38
CA TYR A 74 -14.49 12.82 -9.44
C TYR A 74 -15.89 12.80 -8.81
N PRO A 75 -16.50 13.96 -8.53
CA PRO A 75 -17.71 14.06 -7.73
C PRO A 75 -18.93 13.37 -8.36
N HIS A 76 -18.90 13.16 -9.68
CA HIS A 76 -19.91 12.43 -10.44
C HIS A 76 -19.83 10.90 -10.27
N LEU A 77 -18.73 10.38 -9.72
CA LEU A 77 -18.56 8.94 -9.50
C LEU A 77 -19.16 8.51 -8.15
N PRO A 78 -19.69 7.26 -8.08
CA PRO A 78 -20.17 6.71 -6.82
C PRO A 78 -19.13 6.75 -5.70
N ASN A 79 -19.64 6.92 -4.49
CA ASN A 79 -18.85 6.81 -3.28
C ASN A 79 -19.73 6.27 -2.16
N PHE A 80 -19.14 5.52 -1.22
CA PHE A 80 -19.87 5.02 -0.06
C PHE A 80 -18.92 4.59 1.06
N SER A 81 -19.49 4.43 2.25
CA SER A 81 -18.94 3.63 3.33
C SER A 81 -19.98 2.63 3.81
N LEU A 82 -19.52 1.47 4.23
CA LEU A 82 -20.36 0.43 4.81
C LEU A 82 -19.58 -0.28 5.93
N VAL A 83 -20.29 -0.63 7.00
CA VAL A 83 -19.86 -1.61 7.98
C VAL A 83 -20.88 -2.75 8.04
N ALA A 84 -20.39 -3.98 8.12
CA ALA A 84 -21.20 -5.15 8.40
C ALA A 84 -20.73 -5.86 9.67
N PHE A 85 -21.65 -6.26 10.55
CA PHE A 85 -21.38 -6.98 11.79
C PHE A 85 -21.98 -8.38 11.77
N ASN A 86 -21.19 -9.39 12.16
CA ASN A 86 -21.66 -10.77 12.27
C ASN A 86 -22.37 -11.04 13.61
N ARG A 87 -23.29 -10.14 13.99
CA ARG A 87 -24.13 -10.18 15.20
C ARG A 87 -25.32 -9.22 15.04
N PRO A 88 -26.36 -9.33 15.90
CA PRO A 88 -27.35 -8.26 16.04
C PRO A 88 -26.73 -6.94 16.52
N LEU A 89 -27.41 -5.83 16.21
CA LEU A 89 -27.03 -4.50 16.68
C LEU A 89 -27.63 -4.24 18.06
N SER A 90 -26.87 -3.59 18.93
CA SER A 90 -27.39 -3.03 20.18
C SER A 90 -27.27 -1.51 20.12
N TYR A 91 -28.39 -0.83 19.84
CA TYR A 91 -28.38 0.61 19.56
C TYR A 91 -27.71 1.45 20.65
N GLN A 92 -27.89 1.09 21.92
CA GLN A 92 -27.32 1.81 23.05
C GLN A 92 -25.84 1.47 23.29
N ASP A 93 -25.43 0.24 22.97
CA ASP A 93 -24.07 -0.23 23.22
C ASP A 93 -23.12 0.00 22.03
N GLU A 94 -23.66 0.35 20.85
CA GLU A 94 -22.83 0.65 19.69
C GLU A 94 -21.93 1.87 19.94
N ILE A 95 -20.66 1.72 19.60
CA ILE A 95 -19.62 2.76 19.78
C ILE A 95 -19.67 3.87 18.72
N PHE A 96 -20.78 3.97 17.97
CA PHE A 96 -20.99 4.86 16.83
C PHE A 96 -22.49 5.17 16.68
N GLN A 97 -22.81 6.33 16.12
CA GLN A 97 -24.19 6.78 15.91
C GLN A 97 -24.68 6.45 14.51
N PHE A 98 -25.93 6.07 14.37
CA PHE A 98 -26.61 5.78 13.11
C PHE A 98 -28.13 5.87 13.29
N ASP A 99 -28.85 5.90 12.17
CA ASP A 99 -30.31 5.80 12.17
C ASP A 99 -30.71 4.33 12.03
N LEU A 100 -31.34 3.78 13.06
CA LEU A 100 -31.78 2.39 13.11
C LEU A 100 -32.93 2.12 12.15
N LEU A 101 -32.85 1.05 11.37
CA LEU A 101 -33.91 0.57 10.49
C LEU A 101 -34.51 -0.73 11.04
N HIS A 102 -35.81 -0.93 10.83
CA HIS A 102 -36.55 -2.08 11.36
C HIS A 102 -37.05 -2.99 10.24
N PRO A 103 -36.76 -4.31 10.26
CA PRO A 103 -37.31 -5.26 9.30
C PRO A 103 -38.84 -5.30 9.31
N ALA A 104 -39.46 -5.58 8.16
CA ALA A 104 -40.92 -5.57 8.04
C ALA A 104 -41.63 -6.63 8.92
N LYS A 105 -40.93 -7.71 9.28
CA LYS A 105 -41.46 -8.83 10.08
C LYS A 105 -41.63 -8.53 11.57
N GLU A 106 -41.10 -7.43 12.10
CA GLU A 106 -41.33 -6.98 13.50
C GLU A 106 -42.77 -6.44 13.74
N GLY A 107 -43.75 -6.88 12.94
CA GLY A 107 -45.18 -6.76 13.24
C GLY A 107 -45.85 -5.43 12.91
N LYS A 108 -45.22 -4.51 12.17
CA LYS A 108 -45.87 -3.23 11.81
C LYS A 108 -45.56 -2.83 10.36
N ARG A 109 -46.61 -2.70 9.52
CA ARG A 109 -46.55 -1.91 8.27
C ARG A 109 -46.00 -0.49 8.48
N LYS A 110 -46.01 0.03 9.72
CA LYS A 110 -45.33 1.27 10.12
C LYS A 110 -43.82 1.20 9.86
N GLY A 111 -43.15 0.07 10.12
CA GLY A 111 -41.69 -0.06 9.98
C GLY A 111 -41.17 0.25 8.57
N VAL A 112 -41.89 -0.17 7.51
CA VAL A 112 -41.50 0.14 6.12
C VAL A 112 -41.54 1.65 5.86
N ARG A 113 -42.64 2.32 6.22
CA ARG A 113 -42.78 3.76 6.03
C ARG A 113 -41.79 4.55 6.90
N ASP A 114 -41.63 4.15 8.17
CA ASP A 114 -40.71 4.77 9.12
C ASP A 114 -39.26 4.68 8.62
N ASN A 115 -38.86 3.56 8.02
CA ASN A 115 -37.54 3.41 7.40
C ASN A 115 -37.34 4.38 6.22
N LEU A 116 -38.36 4.58 5.37
CA LEU A 116 -38.28 5.56 4.27
C LEU A 116 -38.17 6.99 4.82
N GLU A 117 -38.88 7.30 5.91
CA GLU A 117 -38.83 8.60 6.58
C GLU A 117 -37.48 8.85 7.26
N LYS A 118 -36.75 7.79 7.66
CA LYS A 118 -35.36 7.88 8.16
C LYS A 118 -34.32 8.03 7.04
N ILE A 119 -34.47 7.35 5.91
CA ILE A 119 -33.50 7.41 4.80
C ILE A 119 -33.65 8.70 3.98
N ALA A 120 -34.88 9.09 3.63
CA ALA A 120 -35.11 10.19 2.70
C ALA A 120 -34.49 11.55 3.09
N PRO A 121 -34.43 11.97 4.37
CA PRO A 121 -33.79 13.22 4.78
C PRO A 121 -32.31 13.31 4.42
N HIS A 122 -31.61 12.18 4.31
CA HIS A 122 -30.18 12.09 4.00
C HIS A 122 -29.87 12.09 2.50
N LEU A 123 -30.91 12.09 1.66
CA LEU A 123 -30.77 12.15 0.21
C LEU A 123 -30.91 13.60 -0.30
N PRO A 124 -30.30 13.94 -1.45
CA PRO A 124 -30.61 15.15 -2.21
C PRO A 124 -32.12 15.30 -2.42
N ARG A 125 -32.62 16.54 -2.37
CA ARG A 125 -34.08 16.84 -2.36
C ARG A 125 -34.81 16.21 -3.54
N ASP A 126 -34.17 16.26 -4.70
CA ASP A 126 -34.58 15.79 -6.01
C ASP A 126 -34.75 14.26 -6.04
N LEU A 127 -33.95 13.52 -5.27
CA LEU A 127 -34.05 12.05 -5.19
C LEU A 127 -35.09 11.56 -4.18
N ARG A 128 -35.54 12.41 -3.23
CA ARG A 128 -36.42 11.98 -2.12
C ARG A 128 -37.77 11.48 -2.60
N VAL A 129 -38.36 12.17 -3.59
CA VAL A 129 -39.69 11.83 -4.12
C VAL A 129 -39.61 10.49 -4.86
N GLN A 130 -38.63 10.34 -5.75
CA GLN A 130 -38.38 9.12 -6.50
C GLN A 130 -38.10 7.93 -5.57
N PHE A 131 -37.26 8.13 -4.54
CA PHE A 131 -36.96 7.12 -3.54
C PHE A 131 -38.22 6.62 -2.82
N ARG A 132 -39.04 7.54 -2.30
CA ARG A 132 -40.27 7.19 -1.59
C ARG A 132 -41.27 6.46 -2.48
N GLN A 133 -41.45 6.90 -3.72
CA GLN A 133 -42.35 6.25 -4.67
C GLN A 133 -41.88 4.83 -5.00
N ARG A 134 -40.58 4.65 -5.26
CA ARG A 134 -40.00 3.37 -5.68
C ARG A 134 -40.03 2.31 -4.58
N PHE A 135 -39.91 2.70 -3.31
CA PHE A 135 -39.84 1.78 -2.18
C PHE A 135 -41.05 1.85 -1.23
N ALA A 136 -42.14 2.53 -1.60
CA ALA A 136 -43.30 2.80 -0.74
C ALA A 136 -43.86 1.58 0.01
N LEU A 137 -43.84 0.40 -0.62
CA LEU A 137 -44.39 -0.85 -0.07
C LEU A 137 -43.34 -1.97 0.04
N ARG A 138 -42.05 -1.63 -0.04
CA ARG A 138 -40.96 -2.60 -0.14
C ARG A 138 -40.07 -2.52 1.11
N ASP A 139 -39.70 -3.67 1.65
CA ASP A 139 -38.83 -3.73 2.84
C ASP A 139 -37.38 -3.37 2.48
N VAL A 140 -37.02 -2.10 2.66
CA VAL A 140 -35.66 -1.60 2.37
C VAL A 140 -34.56 -2.21 3.25
N THR A 141 -34.89 -3.00 4.27
CA THR A 141 -33.90 -3.74 5.06
C THR A 141 -33.46 -5.04 4.38
N ASP A 142 -34.26 -5.56 3.44
CA ASP A 142 -33.95 -6.79 2.71
C ASP A 142 -32.78 -6.57 1.74
N LEU A 143 -31.75 -7.41 1.86
CA LEU A 143 -30.58 -7.32 0.98
C LEU A 143 -30.89 -7.73 -0.47
N GLY A 144 -32.02 -8.38 -0.75
CA GLY A 144 -32.53 -8.51 -2.12
C GLY A 144 -32.80 -7.16 -2.79
N LEU A 145 -33.12 -6.11 -2.02
CA LEU A 145 -33.34 -4.76 -2.57
C LEU A 145 -32.07 -3.91 -2.58
N TYR A 146 -30.98 -4.42 -2.00
CA TYR A 146 -29.79 -3.62 -1.73
C TYR A 146 -29.13 -3.09 -3.01
N GLU A 147 -29.07 -3.90 -4.06
CA GLU A 147 -28.53 -3.47 -5.35
C GLU A 147 -29.29 -2.26 -5.92
N GLU A 148 -30.61 -2.28 -5.83
CA GLU A 148 -31.48 -1.20 -6.30
C GLU A 148 -31.40 0.04 -5.40
N LEU A 149 -31.26 -0.18 -4.08
CA LEU A 149 -31.09 0.89 -3.10
C LEU A 149 -29.79 1.68 -3.29
N LEU A 150 -28.72 1.04 -3.79
CA LEU A 150 -27.43 1.70 -3.97
C LEU A 150 -27.47 2.92 -4.90
N GLU A 151 -28.43 2.97 -5.84
CA GLU A 151 -28.70 4.16 -6.66
C GLU A 151 -29.00 5.40 -5.82
N PHE A 152 -29.52 5.22 -4.60
CA PHE A 152 -29.79 6.30 -3.64
C PHE A 152 -28.71 6.36 -2.56
N LEU A 153 -28.28 5.21 -2.04
CA LEU A 153 -27.35 5.17 -0.91
C LEU A 153 -25.95 5.72 -1.26
N PHE A 154 -25.56 5.75 -2.53
CA PHE A 154 -24.32 6.41 -2.99
C PHE A 154 -24.36 7.95 -2.90
N HIS A 155 -25.54 8.53 -2.75
CA HIS A 155 -25.71 9.98 -2.53
C HIS A 155 -25.72 10.37 -1.06
N MET A 156 -25.51 9.42 -0.14
CA MET A 156 -25.38 9.71 1.28
C MET A 156 -23.91 9.94 1.67
N ASP A 157 -23.67 10.88 2.57
CA ASP A 157 -22.32 11.21 3.00
C ASP A 157 -21.72 10.19 3.98
N ARG A 158 -22.58 9.50 4.73
CA ARG A 158 -22.24 8.63 5.87
C ARG A 158 -22.51 7.15 5.60
N ALA A 159 -22.06 6.29 6.52
CA ALA A 159 -21.97 4.87 6.26
C ALA A 159 -23.31 4.13 6.37
N GLN A 160 -23.40 3.00 5.69
CA GLN A 160 -24.46 2.01 5.79
C GLN A 160 -24.09 0.95 6.84
N VAL A 161 -25.07 0.36 7.52
CA VAL A 161 -24.87 -0.66 8.56
C VAL A 161 -25.65 -1.91 8.20
N ILE A 162 -24.92 -3.00 7.94
CA ILE A 162 -25.49 -4.34 7.78
C ILE A 162 -25.22 -5.14 9.06
N ALA A 163 -26.20 -5.87 9.54
CA ALA A 163 -26.01 -6.78 10.67
C ALA A 163 -27.00 -7.94 10.60
N LEU A 164 -26.86 -8.90 11.51
CA LEU A 164 -27.83 -9.99 11.63
C LEU A 164 -29.11 -9.48 12.30
N ASP A 165 -30.26 -9.87 11.79
CA ASP A 165 -31.53 -9.75 12.50
C ASP A 165 -31.69 -10.87 13.54
N ASP A 166 -32.83 -10.88 14.24
CA ASP A 166 -33.18 -11.90 15.24
C ASP A 166 -33.33 -13.31 14.63
N GLU A 167 -33.58 -13.41 13.32
CA GLU A 167 -33.64 -14.68 12.59
C GLU A 167 -32.23 -15.16 12.15
N GLY A 168 -31.18 -14.38 12.42
CA GLY A 168 -29.80 -14.65 12.02
C GLY A 168 -29.55 -14.43 10.53
N VAL A 169 -30.31 -13.52 9.90
CA VAL A 169 -30.18 -13.13 8.49
C VAL A 169 -29.60 -11.72 8.40
N PHE A 170 -28.63 -11.52 7.51
CA PHE A 170 -28.07 -10.20 7.26
C PHE A 170 -29.09 -9.27 6.61
N ARG A 171 -29.25 -8.09 7.20
CA ARG A 171 -30.14 -7.02 6.72
C ARG A 171 -29.46 -5.66 6.79
N LEU A 172 -29.93 -4.71 5.98
CA LEU A 172 -29.60 -3.30 6.14
C LEU A 172 -30.36 -2.75 7.35
N LEU A 173 -29.70 -2.69 8.50
CA LEU A 173 -30.30 -2.31 9.79
C LEU A 173 -29.92 -0.90 10.23
N GLY A 174 -29.10 -0.18 9.46
CA GLY A 174 -28.80 1.20 9.76
C GLY A 174 -28.28 1.99 8.58
N VAL A 175 -28.50 3.30 8.63
CA VAL A 175 -27.99 4.28 7.67
C VAL A 175 -27.42 5.49 8.38
N TYR A 176 -26.74 6.34 7.62
CA TYR A 176 -26.15 7.58 8.10
C TYR A 176 -25.17 7.40 9.28
N ALA A 177 -24.45 6.28 9.28
CA ALA A 177 -23.59 5.89 10.37
C ALA A 177 -22.28 6.69 10.43
N SER A 178 -21.90 7.06 11.65
CA SER A 178 -20.82 8.01 11.96
C SER A 178 -19.64 7.27 12.57
N PHE A 179 -18.67 6.91 11.74
CA PHE A 179 -17.50 6.18 12.21
C PHE A 179 -16.66 7.05 13.16
N PRO A 180 -16.37 6.58 14.39
CA PRO A 180 -15.61 7.35 15.37
C PRO A 180 -14.18 7.59 14.88
N SER A 181 -13.74 8.84 14.99
CA SER A 181 -12.43 9.30 14.52
C SER A 181 -11.71 10.07 15.63
N ASP A 182 -10.85 9.38 16.38
CA ASP A 182 -9.93 10.02 17.34
C ASP A 182 -8.50 9.97 16.79
N LEU A 183 -8.27 10.75 15.74
CA LEU A 183 -7.04 10.70 14.98
C LEU A 183 -5.82 11.09 15.82
N ASP A 184 -5.92 12.15 16.62
CA ASP A 184 -4.79 12.69 17.37
C ASP A 184 -4.31 11.71 18.45
N THR A 185 -5.23 11.14 19.24
CA THR A 185 -4.90 10.13 20.24
C THR A 185 -4.29 8.88 19.59
N GLU A 186 -4.81 8.46 18.43
CA GLU A 186 -4.29 7.28 17.73
C GLU A 186 -2.89 7.49 17.15
N ILE A 187 -2.62 8.67 16.59
CA ILE A 187 -1.28 9.04 16.14
C ILE A 187 -0.32 9.08 17.32
N LYS A 188 -0.67 9.78 18.41
CA LYS A 188 0.18 9.88 19.61
C LYS A 188 0.48 8.51 20.21
N THR A 189 -0.54 7.68 20.36
CA THR A 189 -0.41 6.31 20.89
C THR A 189 0.48 5.45 20.00
N LEU A 190 0.25 5.47 18.68
CA LEU A 190 1.05 4.69 17.74
C LEU A 190 2.50 5.17 17.69
N GLY A 191 2.74 6.49 17.62
CA GLY A 191 4.09 7.05 17.57
C GLY A 191 4.89 6.76 18.85
N ALA A 192 4.25 6.75 20.02
CA ALA A 192 4.88 6.29 21.25
C ALA A 192 5.23 4.80 21.18
N GLN A 193 4.32 3.94 20.70
CA GLN A 193 4.58 2.50 20.51
C GLN A 193 5.70 2.20 19.51
N MET A 194 5.88 3.06 18.50
CA MET A 194 6.97 2.96 17.52
C MET A 194 8.30 3.51 18.05
N GLY A 195 8.33 4.11 19.24
CA GLY A 195 9.51 4.80 19.79
C GLY A 195 9.84 6.12 19.07
N ARG A 196 8.90 6.65 18.27
CA ARG A 196 9.04 7.87 17.47
C ARG A 196 8.70 9.12 18.27
N PHE A 197 7.76 9.01 19.22
CA PHE A 197 7.37 10.14 20.06
C PHE A 197 7.90 9.97 21.47
N ARG A 198 8.31 11.11 22.06
CA ARG A 198 8.69 11.23 23.46
C ARG A 198 7.76 12.24 24.14
N ALA A 199 7.50 12.03 25.43
CA ALA A 199 6.65 12.92 26.18
C ALA A 199 7.24 14.35 26.18
N ARG A 200 6.40 15.34 25.88
CA ARG A 200 6.76 16.78 25.85
C ARG A 200 7.87 17.18 24.87
N ASP A 201 8.21 16.32 23.90
CA ASP A 201 9.16 16.62 22.83
C ASP A 201 8.41 17.08 21.58
N HIS A 202 8.15 18.39 21.50
CA HIS A 202 7.40 19.01 20.41
C HIS A 202 8.13 18.91 19.07
N THR A 203 9.45 19.10 19.07
CA THR A 203 10.29 19.09 17.86
C THR A 203 10.30 17.70 17.22
N THR A 204 10.46 16.65 18.02
CA THR A 204 10.39 15.27 17.50
C THR A 204 8.98 14.93 17.04
N TYR A 205 7.93 15.37 17.75
CA TYR A 205 6.55 15.14 17.32
C TYR A 205 6.28 15.78 15.95
N GLU A 206 6.63 17.06 15.76
CA GLU A 206 6.45 17.78 14.50
C GLU A 206 7.16 17.07 13.33
N ARG A 207 8.41 16.65 13.53
CA ARG A 207 9.19 15.96 12.49
C ARG A 207 8.64 14.59 12.11
N GLU A 208 8.17 13.81 13.08
CA GLU A 208 7.81 12.40 12.89
C GLU A 208 6.29 12.17 12.66
N ARG A 209 5.43 13.16 12.92
CA ARG A 209 3.97 13.03 12.85
C ARG A 209 3.48 12.56 11.48
N ASP A 210 3.99 13.16 10.41
CA ASP A 210 3.60 12.81 9.04
C ASP A 210 3.88 11.34 8.74
N PHE A 211 5.05 10.84 9.16
CA PHE A 211 5.42 9.43 8.99
C PHE A 211 4.49 8.49 9.77
N VAL A 212 4.24 8.79 11.05
CA VAL A 212 3.35 7.97 11.89
C VAL A 212 1.93 7.94 11.33
N TYR A 213 1.42 9.08 10.86
CA TYR A 213 0.10 9.14 10.25
C TYR A 213 0.05 8.36 8.93
N GLN A 214 1.06 8.52 8.08
CA GLN A 214 1.13 7.78 6.82
C GLN A 214 1.21 6.27 7.07
N PHE A 215 2.04 5.83 8.00
CA PHE A 215 2.15 4.43 8.39
C PHE A 215 0.82 3.88 8.92
N LEU A 216 0.12 4.65 9.77
CA LEU A 216 -1.20 4.28 10.28
C LEU A 216 -2.20 4.09 9.15
N MET A 217 -2.33 5.06 8.24
CA MET A 217 -3.29 4.99 7.15
C MET A 217 -2.97 3.86 6.18
N GLU A 218 -1.68 3.65 5.91
CA GLU A 218 -1.21 2.59 5.04
C GLU A 218 -1.51 1.19 5.61
N LEU A 219 -1.45 0.97 6.94
CA LEU A 219 -1.85 -0.31 7.58
C LEU A 219 -3.29 -0.74 7.22
N TYR A 220 -4.15 0.25 6.97
CA TYR A 220 -5.56 0.04 6.64
C TYR A 220 -5.85 0.32 5.16
N GLY A 221 -4.84 0.30 4.30
CA GLY A 221 -5.05 0.36 2.86
C GLY A 221 -5.41 1.75 2.33
N PHE A 222 -5.28 2.83 3.09
CA PHE A 222 -5.78 4.14 2.67
C PHE A 222 -4.67 5.18 2.47
N PRO A 223 -4.80 6.08 1.47
CA PRO A 223 -4.05 7.33 1.44
C PRO A 223 -4.62 8.34 2.45
N ILE A 224 -3.80 9.31 2.88
CA ILE A 224 -4.26 10.47 3.67
C ILE A 224 -4.94 11.47 2.73
N ALA A 225 -6.25 11.36 2.51
CA ALA A 225 -6.93 12.23 1.53
C ALA A 225 -8.28 12.76 2.03
N ALA A 226 -9.18 11.86 2.46
CA ALA A 226 -10.55 12.23 2.84
C ALA A 226 -10.90 11.68 4.22
N GLU A 227 -11.76 12.41 4.94
CA GLU A 227 -12.24 12.05 6.28
C GLU A 227 -12.84 10.64 6.30
N ARG A 228 -13.64 10.28 5.29
CA ARG A 228 -14.27 8.96 5.15
C ARG A 228 -13.27 7.80 5.22
N ARG A 229 -12.10 7.96 4.61
CA ARG A 229 -11.04 6.94 4.61
C ARG A 229 -10.37 6.87 5.98
N THR A 230 -10.11 8.02 6.58
CA THR A 230 -9.52 8.10 7.93
C THR A 230 -10.47 7.53 8.98
N SER A 231 -11.75 7.90 8.98
CA SER A 231 -12.73 7.37 9.92
C SER A 231 -12.92 5.86 9.76
N ALA A 232 -12.94 5.33 8.53
CA ALA A 232 -12.97 3.89 8.30
C ALA A 232 -11.74 3.16 8.85
N ALA A 233 -10.53 3.71 8.65
CA ALA A 233 -9.29 3.15 9.19
C ALA A 233 -9.29 3.12 10.72
N LEU A 234 -9.67 4.23 11.35
CA LEU A 234 -9.70 4.37 12.81
C LEU A 234 -10.81 3.50 13.43
N PHE A 235 -11.96 3.41 12.79
CA PHE A 235 -13.04 2.54 13.25
C PHE A 235 -12.66 1.06 13.14
N ALA A 236 -12.10 0.63 12.01
CA ALA A 236 -11.56 -0.73 11.86
C ALA A 236 -10.51 -1.05 12.93
N ARG A 237 -9.62 -0.10 13.23
CA ARG A 237 -8.64 -0.23 14.32
C ARG A 237 -9.30 -0.44 15.68
N LYS A 238 -10.33 0.34 16.00
CA LYS A 238 -11.09 0.22 17.25
C LYS A 238 -11.79 -1.14 17.33
N LEU A 239 -12.47 -1.56 16.27
CA LEU A 239 -13.14 -2.86 16.19
C LEU A 239 -12.17 -4.04 16.31
N SER A 240 -10.99 -3.98 15.67
CA SER A 240 -9.95 -5.00 15.82
C SER A 240 -9.44 -5.12 17.26
N ARG A 241 -9.33 -4.02 18.01
CA ARG A 241 -8.96 -4.06 19.44
C ARG A 241 -10.05 -4.69 20.30
N LEU A 242 -11.32 -4.45 19.95
CA LEU A 242 -12.48 -5.08 20.58
C LEU A 242 -12.68 -6.54 20.16
N LYS A 243 -11.85 -7.05 19.22
CA LYS A 243 -11.97 -8.40 18.64
C LYS A 243 -13.32 -8.66 17.99
N GLU A 244 -13.95 -7.60 17.49
CA GLU A 244 -15.22 -7.67 16.77
C GLU A 244 -15.06 -8.36 15.42
N GLN A 245 -16.12 -9.05 14.97
CA GLN A 245 -16.18 -9.61 13.62
C GLN A 245 -16.91 -8.65 12.70
N TYR A 246 -16.14 -7.98 11.84
CA TYR A 246 -16.65 -6.92 10.99
C TYR A 246 -16.13 -7.02 9.57
N LEU A 247 -16.85 -6.38 8.65
CA LEU A 247 -16.41 -6.05 7.30
C LEU A 247 -16.67 -4.57 7.07
N ILE A 248 -15.64 -3.78 6.80
CA ILE A 248 -15.80 -2.40 6.35
C ILE A 248 -15.48 -2.33 4.86
N LYS A 249 -16.32 -1.66 4.07
CA LYS A 249 -16.09 -1.39 2.65
C LYS A 249 -16.22 0.10 2.38
N VAL A 250 -15.27 0.65 1.63
CA VAL A 250 -15.23 2.08 1.30
C VAL A 250 -14.90 2.24 -0.18
N LEU A 251 -15.68 3.06 -0.87
CA LEU A 251 -15.37 3.56 -2.21
C LEU A 251 -15.27 5.09 -2.12
N GLY A 252 -14.11 5.64 -2.48
CA GLY A 252 -13.92 7.08 -2.57
C GLY A 252 -13.98 7.55 -4.02
N SER A 253 -14.58 8.72 -4.23
CA SER A 253 -14.63 9.36 -5.55
C SER A 253 -13.23 9.65 -6.10
N SER A 254 -12.23 9.94 -5.27
CA SER A 254 -10.86 10.24 -5.72
C SER A 254 -9.98 9.02 -6.02
N ASP A 255 -10.12 7.91 -5.29
CA ASP A 255 -9.29 6.71 -5.49
C ASP A 255 -9.95 5.68 -6.40
N ARG A 256 -11.27 5.78 -6.63
CA ARG A 256 -12.01 4.96 -7.62
C ARG A 256 -11.81 3.46 -7.38
N THR A 257 -11.56 3.12 -6.12
CA THR A 257 -11.10 1.83 -5.66
C THR A 257 -11.96 1.44 -4.47
N ILE A 258 -12.54 0.25 -4.51
CA ILE A 258 -13.25 -0.33 -3.38
C ILE A 258 -12.19 -0.92 -2.45
N THR A 259 -12.03 -0.33 -1.26
CA THR A 259 -11.16 -0.86 -0.22
C THR A 259 -12.00 -1.63 0.79
N SER A 260 -11.63 -2.88 1.06
CA SER A 260 -12.30 -3.75 2.03
C SER A 260 -11.37 -4.07 3.21
N LEU A 261 -11.87 -3.89 4.42
CA LEU A 261 -11.21 -4.24 5.68
C LEU A 261 -11.99 -5.37 6.35
N CYS A 262 -11.43 -6.57 6.31
CA CYS A 262 -12.08 -7.78 6.81
C CYS A 262 -11.48 -8.21 8.16
N GLY A 263 -12.27 -8.09 9.22
CA GLY A 263 -11.90 -8.41 10.60
C GLY A 263 -12.32 -9.81 11.08
N PHE A 264 -12.71 -10.72 10.17
CA PHE A 264 -13.34 -12.01 10.54
C PHE A 264 -12.46 -12.90 11.44
N GLU A 265 -11.15 -12.91 11.19
CA GLU A 265 -10.18 -13.77 11.89
C GLU A 265 -9.72 -13.20 13.24
N ARG A 266 -10.31 -12.08 13.73
CA ARG A 266 -9.97 -11.42 15.00
C ARG A 266 -8.46 -11.17 15.21
N LYS A 267 -7.74 -10.97 14.11
CA LYS A 267 -6.31 -10.61 14.11
C LYS A 267 -6.13 -9.15 14.53
N ARG A 268 -4.90 -8.80 14.91
CA ARG A 268 -4.51 -7.41 15.27
C ARG A 268 -4.86 -6.40 14.18
N PHE A 269 -4.70 -6.80 12.92
CA PHE A 269 -5.04 -6.00 11.75
C PHE A 269 -6.07 -6.75 10.90
N PRO A 270 -7.04 -6.05 10.30
CA PRO A 270 -7.95 -6.66 9.34
C PRO A 270 -7.22 -7.06 8.06
N LEU A 271 -7.72 -8.05 7.33
CA LEU A 271 -7.27 -8.28 5.95
C LEU A 271 -7.67 -7.07 5.09
N VAL A 272 -6.73 -6.54 4.32
CA VAL A 272 -6.98 -5.45 3.37
C VAL A 272 -7.08 -6.03 1.97
N GLU A 273 -8.15 -5.70 1.27
CA GLU A 273 -8.37 -6.02 -0.15
C GLU A 273 -8.73 -4.73 -0.91
N LYS A 274 -8.28 -4.62 -2.15
CA LYS A 274 -8.65 -3.51 -3.05
C LYS A 274 -9.13 -4.04 -4.39
N VAL A 275 -10.21 -3.43 -4.91
CA VAL A 275 -10.71 -3.69 -6.27
C VAL A 275 -10.83 -2.38 -7.04
N ALA A 276 -10.30 -2.36 -8.25
CA ALA A 276 -10.39 -1.20 -9.14
C ALA A 276 -10.47 -1.63 -10.62
N LEU A 277 -10.88 -0.69 -11.48
CA LEU A 277 -10.74 -0.83 -12.92
C LEU A 277 -9.41 -0.24 -13.37
N ILE A 278 -8.60 -1.05 -14.05
CA ILE A 278 -7.31 -0.65 -14.60
C ILE A 278 -7.24 -0.96 -16.10
N ALA A 279 -6.43 -0.21 -16.84
CA ALA A 279 -6.02 -0.61 -18.19
C ALA A 279 -4.78 -1.50 -18.12
N LEU A 280 -4.82 -2.66 -18.78
CA LEU A 280 -3.63 -3.48 -18.96
C LEU A 280 -2.67 -2.80 -19.96
N PRO A 281 -1.35 -2.76 -19.63
CA PRO A 281 -0.33 -2.36 -20.59
C PRO A 281 -0.40 -3.22 -21.87
N PRO A 282 -0.22 -2.64 -23.08
CA PRO A 282 -0.29 -3.38 -24.33
C PRO A 282 0.59 -4.64 -24.36
N ALA A 283 1.85 -4.54 -23.95
CA ALA A 283 2.78 -5.67 -23.93
C ALA A 283 2.35 -6.82 -22.99
N LEU A 284 1.67 -6.51 -21.87
CA LEU A 284 1.12 -7.54 -20.99
C LEU A 284 -0.11 -8.20 -21.60
N ALA A 285 -0.97 -7.42 -22.27
CA ALA A 285 -2.14 -7.95 -22.96
C ALA A 285 -1.75 -8.86 -24.15
N GLU A 286 -0.73 -8.48 -24.92
CA GLU A 286 -0.22 -9.26 -26.05
C GLU A 286 0.41 -10.59 -25.61
N SER A 287 1.08 -10.63 -24.46
CA SER A 287 1.66 -11.86 -23.92
C SER A 287 0.64 -12.80 -23.26
N HIS A 288 -0.59 -12.33 -23.03
CA HIS A 288 -1.66 -13.08 -22.37
C HIS A 288 -2.96 -13.01 -23.21
N PRO A 289 -2.95 -13.55 -24.45
CA PRO A 289 -4.08 -13.46 -25.37
C PRO A 289 -5.33 -14.13 -24.81
N HIS A 290 -5.17 -15.13 -23.94
CA HIS A 290 -6.27 -15.85 -23.30
C HIS A 290 -7.20 -14.93 -22.50
N LEU A 291 -6.71 -13.80 -21.97
CA LEU A 291 -7.55 -12.82 -21.30
C LEU A 291 -8.62 -12.25 -22.24
N LYS A 292 -8.27 -12.07 -23.52
CA LYS A 292 -9.20 -11.65 -24.56
C LYS A 292 -10.11 -12.80 -24.95
N ASP A 293 -9.52 -13.96 -25.24
CA ASP A 293 -10.24 -15.12 -25.77
C ASP A 293 -11.28 -15.66 -24.78
N GLN A 294 -10.99 -15.56 -23.48
CA GLN A 294 -11.87 -15.98 -22.40
C GLN A 294 -12.77 -14.85 -21.87
N GLY A 295 -12.70 -13.63 -22.40
CA GLY A 295 -13.65 -12.56 -22.07
C GLY A 295 -13.39 -11.79 -20.75
N PHE A 296 -12.16 -11.74 -20.25
CA PHE A 296 -11.81 -11.03 -19.01
C PHE A 296 -11.86 -9.49 -19.13
N TYR A 297 -11.90 -8.95 -20.35
CA TYR A 297 -11.99 -7.50 -20.55
C TYR A 297 -13.41 -6.98 -20.32
N VAL A 298 -13.53 -5.96 -19.47
CA VAL A 298 -14.71 -5.09 -19.39
C VAL A 298 -14.83 -4.26 -20.68
N ASP A 299 -13.70 -3.76 -21.17
CA ASP A 299 -13.58 -3.05 -22.45
C ASP A 299 -12.31 -3.52 -23.15
N ALA A 300 -12.47 -4.27 -24.24
CA ALA A 300 -11.34 -4.84 -24.98
C ALA A 300 -10.49 -3.79 -25.70
N ASN A 301 -11.09 -2.67 -26.13
CA ASN A 301 -10.38 -1.61 -26.86
C ASN A 301 -9.43 -0.85 -25.93
N ARG A 302 -9.91 -0.54 -24.72
CA ARG A 302 -9.12 0.12 -23.66
C ARG A 302 -8.36 -0.86 -22.77
N ARG A 303 -8.48 -2.18 -23.02
CA ARG A 303 -7.89 -3.29 -22.23
C ARG A 303 -8.24 -3.18 -20.75
N VAL A 304 -9.49 -2.81 -20.45
CA VAL A 304 -9.95 -2.59 -19.09
C VAL A 304 -10.31 -3.90 -18.44
N VAL A 305 -9.80 -4.13 -17.23
CA VAL A 305 -10.05 -5.33 -16.43
C VAL A 305 -10.45 -4.95 -15.00
N ILE A 306 -11.17 -5.86 -14.33
CA ILE A 306 -11.45 -5.78 -12.90
C ILE A 306 -10.25 -6.37 -12.17
N PHE A 307 -9.50 -5.52 -11.46
CA PHE A 307 -8.27 -5.94 -10.80
C PHE A 307 -8.43 -5.95 -9.29
N HIS A 308 -8.16 -7.11 -8.69
CA HIS A 308 -8.28 -7.38 -7.27
C HIS A 308 -6.89 -7.61 -6.66
N VAL A 309 -6.62 -6.98 -5.52
CA VAL A 309 -5.32 -7.06 -4.83
C VAL A 309 -5.54 -7.31 -3.35
N VAL A 310 -4.80 -8.28 -2.81
CA VAL A 310 -4.82 -8.63 -1.39
C VAL A 310 -3.49 -8.24 -0.74
N TYR A 311 -3.56 -7.65 0.45
CA TYR A 311 -2.39 -7.14 1.16
C TYR A 311 -2.18 -7.81 2.51
N GLN A 312 -0.94 -7.80 2.97
CA GLN A 312 -0.53 -8.24 4.30
C GLN A 312 0.10 -7.07 5.07
N GLN A 313 -0.34 -6.88 6.30
CA GLN A 313 0.20 -5.90 7.23
C GLN A 313 1.50 -6.34 7.89
N HIS A 314 2.40 -5.38 8.04
CA HIS A 314 3.66 -5.52 8.76
C HIS A 314 3.66 -4.65 10.00
N LYS A 315 4.16 -5.20 11.12
CA LYS A 315 4.46 -4.39 12.29
C LYS A 315 5.66 -3.52 11.96
N TYR A 316 5.62 -2.25 12.38
CA TYR A 316 6.78 -1.38 12.28
C TYR A 316 8.03 -2.03 12.91
N ASN A 317 9.11 -2.08 12.12
CA ASN A 317 10.42 -2.54 12.55
C ASN A 317 11.44 -1.42 12.35
N PRO A 318 12.03 -0.86 13.44
CA PRO A 318 13.03 0.18 13.32
C PRO A 318 14.34 -0.30 12.68
N LEU A 319 14.58 -1.61 12.58
CA LEU A 319 15.82 -2.16 12.03
C LEU A 319 15.83 -2.24 10.50
N ASN A 320 14.70 -2.01 9.85
CA ASN A 320 14.68 -2.05 8.39
C ASN A 320 15.49 -0.87 7.83
N VAL A 321 16.33 -1.16 6.83
CA VAL A 321 17.18 -0.16 6.19
C VAL A 321 16.33 0.93 5.55
N LEU A 322 15.27 0.52 4.87
CA LEU A 322 14.17 1.38 4.47
C LEU A 322 13.00 1.04 5.37
N GLU A 323 12.58 2.02 6.17
CA GLU A 323 11.51 1.86 7.15
C GLU A 323 10.28 1.23 6.47
N ASP A 324 9.74 0.19 7.10
CA ASP A 324 8.76 -0.67 6.45
C ASP A 324 7.54 0.14 5.98
N ARG A 325 7.13 -0.13 4.75
CA ARG A 325 5.72 -0.03 4.33
C ARG A 325 4.89 -0.85 5.30
N ALA A 326 3.76 -0.29 5.69
CA ALA A 326 2.80 -0.96 6.55
C ALA A 326 2.17 -2.17 5.87
N LEU A 327 2.22 -2.25 4.53
CA LEU A 327 1.66 -3.34 3.73
C LEU A 327 2.63 -3.90 2.69
N SER A 328 2.44 -5.17 2.33
CA SER A 328 2.94 -5.78 1.11
C SER A 328 1.81 -6.42 0.31
N VAL A 329 1.97 -6.50 -1.02
CA VAL A 329 1.04 -7.24 -1.89
C VAL A 329 1.30 -8.74 -1.76
N VAL A 330 0.26 -9.50 -1.40
CA VAL A 330 0.29 -10.96 -1.25
C VAL A 330 -0.16 -11.64 -2.53
N SER A 331 -1.32 -11.24 -3.04
CA SER A 331 -1.88 -11.77 -4.28
C SER A 331 -2.50 -10.65 -5.11
N GLN A 332 -2.61 -10.91 -6.41
CA GLN A 332 -3.30 -10.05 -7.35
C GLN A 332 -3.99 -10.94 -8.38
N GLU A 333 -5.20 -10.56 -8.78
CA GLU A 333 -6.08 -11.39 -9.59
C GLU A 333 -6.88 -10.49 -10.53
N ILE A 334 -7.15 -10.97 -11.75
CA ILE A 334 -8.11 -10.36 -12.65
C ILE A 334 -9.44 -11.11 -12.50
N MET A 335 -10.52 -10.39 -12.22
CA MET A 335 -11.86 -10.96 -12.12
C MET A 335 -12.61 -10.86 -13.43
N HIS A 336 -13.24 -11.95 -13.84
CA HIS A 336 -14.05 -12.00 -15.05
C HIS A 336 -15.39 -11.26 -14.85
N PRO A 337 -15.79 -10.35 -15.76
CA PRO A 337 -16.94 -9.46 -15.57
C PRO A 337 -18.31 -10.15 -15.53
N TYR A 338 -18.44 -11.36 -16.10
CA TYR A 338 -19.74 -12.06 -16.18
C TYR A 338 -19.91 -13.27 -15.24
N HIS A 339 -18.88 -14.09 -15.03
CA HIS A 339 -18.96 -15.27 -14.16
C HIS A 339 -18.09 -15.18 -12.89
N GLY A 340 -17.36 -14.06 -12.69
CA GLY A 340 -16.58 -13.81 -11.46
C GLY A 340 -15.35 -14.70 -11.27
N GLY A 341 -15.00 -15.53 -12.26
CA GLY A 341 -13.81 -16.37 -12.22
C GLY A 341 -12.54 -15.51 -12.15
N ARG A 342 -11.47 -16.04 -11.55
CA ARG A 342 -10.27 -15.28 -11.26
C ARG A 342 -9.06 -15.84 -12.00
N ASP A 343 -8.29 -14.94 -12.61
CA ASP A 343 -7.00 -15.24 -13.22
C ASP A 343 -5.88 -14.63 -12.37
N ALA A 344 -5.03 -15.48 -11.81
CA ALA A 344 -3.88 -15.08 -11.00
C ALA A 344 -2.53 -15.24 -11.73
N SER A 345 -2.56 -15.57 -13.03
CA SER A 345 -1.34 -15.83 -13.82
C SER A 345 -0.54 -14.57 -14.09
N LEU A 346 -1.19 -13.41 -14.12
CA LEU A 346 -0.57 -12.14 -14.49
C LEU A 346 -0.06 -11.36 -13.25
N ASN A 347 1.20 -10.94 -13.32
CA ASN A 347 1.79 -10.05 -12.32
C ASN A 347 1.84 -8.60 -12.81
N VAL A 348 0.79 -7.83 -12.54
CA VAL A 348 0.68 -6.43 -12.97
C VAL A 348 1.53 -5.48 -12.11
N LEU A 349 1.64 -5.76 -10.81
CA LEU A 349 2.21 -4.83 -9.82
C LEU A 349 3.72 -4.98 -9.56
N LYS A 350 4.29 -6.20 -9.68
CA LYS A 350 5.70 -6.48 -9.35
C LYS A 350 6.57 -6.74 -10.57
N ASP A 351 6.18 -6.26 -11.75
CA ASP A 351 7.00 -6.44 -12.96
C ASP A 351 8.23 -5.50 -12.98
N THR A 352 9.39 -6.09 -12.69
CA THR A 352 10.70 -5.41 -12.73
C THR A 352 11.07 -4.95 -14.15
N ARG A 353 10.75 -5.71 -15.19
CA ARG A 353 11.08 -5.34 -16.58
C ARG A 353 10.31 -4.10 -16.99
N ARG A 354 9.02 -4.07 -16.65
CA ARG A 354 8.18 -2.88 -16.83
C ARG A 354 8.77 -1.67 -16.10
N THR A 355 9.18 -1.84 -14.85
CA THR A 355 9.76 -0.75 -14.05
C THR A 355 11.01 -0.16 -14.70
N LEU A 356 11.90 -1.01 -15.23
CA LEU A 356 13.09 -0.58 -15.95
C LEU A 356 12.76 0.13 -17.26
N LYS A 357 11.72 -0.33 -17.97
CA LYS A 357 11.21 0.35 -19.17
C LYS A 357 10.64 1.73 -18.81
N GLU A 358 9.78 1.82 -17.80
CA GLU A 358 9.23 3.10 -17.33
C GLU A 358 10.36 4.09 -16.96
N LEU A 359 11.38 3.61 -16.25
CA LEU A 359 12.55 4.43 -15.91
C LEU A 359 13.31 4.91 -17.16
N THR A 360 13.44 4.05 -18.17
CA THR A 360 14.06 4.40 -19.45
C THR A 360 13.26 5.48 -20.18
N ASP A 361 11.95 5.30 -20.27
CA ASP A 361 11.04 6.24 -20.92
C ASP A 361 11.05 7.60 -20.20
N ILE A 362 11.13 7.62 -18.86
CA ILE A 362 11.25 8.85 -18.05
C ILE A 362 12.55 9.60 -18.40
N VAL A 363 13.69 8.89 -18.41
CA VAL A 363 15.00 9.46 -18.73
C VAL A 363 15.03 10.05 -20.15
N ARG A 364 14.38 9.37 -21.11
CA ARG A 364 14.28 9.81 -22.51
C ARG A 364 13.27 10.94 -22.73
N GLY A 365 12.35 11.14 -21.79
CA GLY A 365 11.24 12.10 -21.93
C GLY A 365 10.08 11.58 -22.78
N GLU A 366 10.01 10.26 -22.96
CA GLU A 366 8.99 9.55 -23.74
C GLU A 366 7.83 9.05 -22.85
N TYR A 367 7.98 9.17 -21.52
CA TYR A 367 6.98 8.70 -20.58
C TYR A 367 5.69 9.54 -20.63
N LEU A 368 4.54 8.89 -20.79
CA LEU A 368 3.24 9.57 -20.95
C LEU A 368 2.41 9.67 -19.65
N GLY A 369 2.93 9.19 -18.52
CA GLY A 369 2.21 9.27 -17.24
C GLY A 369 2.45 10.58 -16.50
N SER A 370 1.81 10.71 -15.34
CA SER A 370 1.95 11.88 -14.46
C SER A 370 2.53 11.53 -13.09
N ILE A 371 3.10 12.51 -12.39
CA ILE A 371 3.51 12.37 -11.00
C ILE A 371 3.38 13.71 -10.28
N ILE A 372 3.14 13.66 -8.96
CA ILE A 372 3.12 14.86 -8.12
C ILE A 372 4.53 15.06 -7.54
N TYR A 373 5.14 16.20 -7.83
CA TYR A 373 6.39 16.66 -7.24
C TYR A 373 6.09 17.66 -6.11
N GLN A 374 6.81 17.53 -4.98
CA GLN A 374 6.68 18.41 -3.80
C GLN A 374 5.23 18.72 -3.35
N ARG A 375 4.34 17.71 -3.42
CA ARG A 375 2.93 17.77 -2.94
C ARG A 375 2.03 18.78 -3.68
N SER A 376 2.48 19.44 -4.74
CA SER A 376 1.71 20.50 -5.43
C SER A 376 1.86 20.48 -6.96
N ASP A 377 3.03 20.14 -7.47
CA ASP A 377 3.31 20.19 -8.90
C ASP A 377 2.91 18.88 -9.59
N LEU A 378 1.78 18.88 -10.30
CA LEU A 378 1.40 17.77 -11.18
C LEU A 378 2.16 17.86 -12.51
N ILE A 379 3.18 17.01 -12.65
CA ILE A 379 3.96 16.92 -13.89
C ILE A 379 3.33 15.86 -14.78
N LYS A 380 2.94 16.24 -16.00
CA LYS A 380 2.40 15.34 -17.02
C LYS A 380 3.41 15.23 -18.16
N ALA A 381 3.90 14.02 -18.43
CA ALA A 381 4.87 13.72 -19.48
C ALA A 381 6.15 14.60 -19.45
N PRO A 382 7.29 14.10 -18.94
CA PRO A 382 8.46 14.94 -18.70
C PRO A 382 9.25 15.23 -19.99
N LYS A 383 8.92 16.31 -20.71
CA LYS A 383 9.55 16.64 -22.01
C LYS A 383 10.86 17.40 -21.84
N THR A 384 10.88 18.37 -20.93
CA THR A 384 12.07 19.21 -20.67
C THR A 384 13.02 18.54 -19.68
N HIS A 385 14.28 19.00 -19.61
CA HIS A 385 15.23 18.50 -18.60
C HIS A 385 14.80 18.84 -17.16
N GLU A 386 14.19 20.01 -16.95
CA GLU A 386 13.61 20.41 -15.66
C GLU A 386 12.53 19.43 -15.21
N GLU A 387 11.53 19.20 -16.09
CA GLU A 387 10.44 18.26 -15.82
C GLU A 387 10.96 16.84 -15.62
N ARG A 388 11.93 16.39 -16.42
CA ARG A 388 12.58 15.08 -16.25
C ARG A 388 13.26 14.95 -14.89
N LEU A 389 13.98 15.96 -14.43
CA LEU A 389 14.63 15.91 -13.12
C LEU A 389 13.60 15.88 -11.98
N LYS A 390 12.59 16.76 -12.01
CA LYS A 390 11.50 16.75 -11.01
C LYS A 390 10.75 15.41 -11.00
N PHE A 391 10.39 14.91 -12.18
CA PHE A 391 9.69 13.65 -12.35
C PHE A 391 10.53 12.48 -11.84
N LEU A 392 11.81 12.43 -12.21
CA LEU A 392 12.75 11.38 -11.81
C LEU A 392 12.97 11.39 -10.30
N SER A 393 13.16 12.55 -9.67
CA SER A 393 13.31 12.67 -8.21
C SER A 393 12.07 12.15 -7.47
N ALA A 394 10.87 12.59 -7.88
CA ALA A 394 9.62 12.10 -7.30
C ALA A 394 9.45 10.58 -7.52
N TRP A 395 9.76 10.09 -8.71
CA TRP A 395 9.61 8.68 -9.06
C TRP A 395 10.59 7.80 -8.29
N LEU A 396 11.86 8.23 -8.12
CA LEU A 396 12.86 7.51 -7.34
C LEU A 396 12.47 7.45 -5.86
N ALA A 397 12.03 8.55 -5.28
CA ALA A 397 11.55 8.58 -3.89
C ALA A 397 10.36 7.64 -3.69
N LYS A 398 9.40 7.61 -4.63
CA LYS A 398 8.24 6.71 -4.59
C LYS A 398 8.64 5.24 -4.70
N ASN A 399 9.54 4.93 -5.62
CA ASN A 399 9.94 3.56 -5.95
C ASN A 399 11.14 3.07 -5.13
N GLN A 400 11.61 3.87 -4.19
CA GLN A 400 12.83 3.67 -3.43
C GLN A 400 12.92 2.29 -2.80
N ARG A 401 11.86 1.86 -2.10
CA ARG A 401 11.80 0.53 -1.49
C ARG A 401 11.91 -0.58 -2.53
N ARG A 402 11.10 -0.48 -3.58
CA ARG A 402 11.05 -1.50 -4.64
C ARG A 402 12.44 -1.67 -5.25
N LEU A 403 13.07 -0.56 -5.63
CA LEU A 403 14.41 -0.54 -6.21
C LEU A 403 15.45 -1.10 -5.24
N ALA A 404 15.47 -0.68 -3.98
CA ALA A 404 16.44 -1.18 -3.00
C ALA A 404 16.31 -2.69 -2.72
N THR A 405 15.12 -3.27 -2.90
CA THR A 405 14.88 -4.72 -2.73
C THR A 405 15.13 -5.56 -4.00
N TYR A 406 15.52 -4.93 -5.12
CA TYR A 406 15.82 -5.66 -6.35
C TYR A 406 16.96 -6.66 -6.17
N SER A 407 17.02 -7.64 -7.08
CA SER A 407 18.24 -8.44 -7.22
C SER A 407 19.38 -7.54 -7.66
N GLN A 408 20.63 -7.96 -7.38
CA GLN A 408 21.82 -7.22 -7.79
C GLN A 408 21.79 -6.88 -9.29
N GLU A 409 21.42 -7.85 -10.13
CA GLU A 409 21.32 -7.67 -11.58
C GLU A 409 20.31 -6.59 -11.98
N SER A 410 19.10 -6.64 -11.41
CA SER A 410 18.05 -5.66 -11.72
C SER A 410 18.38 -4.27 -11.19
N PHE A 411 19.05 -4.20 -10.04
CA PHE A 411 19.49 -2.92 -9.47
C PHE A 411 20.59 -2.28 -10.32
N GLU A 412 21.59 -3.05 -10.77
CA GLU A 412 22.64 -2.54 -11.67
C GLU A 412 22.08 -2.09 -13.02
N ALA A 413 21.07 -2.79 -13.55
CA ALA A 413 20.36 -2.33 -14.76
C ALA A 413 19.68 -0.97 -14.55
N ALA A 414 18.97 -0.78 -13.44
CA ALA A 414 18.36 0.51 -13.09
C ALA A 414 19.41 1.61 -12.92
N LYS A 415 20.51 1.31 -12.21
CA LYS A 415 21.63 2.23 -12.00
C LYS A 415 22.29 2.66 -13.31
N LYS A 416 22.46 1.74 -14.26
CA LYS A 416 22.99 2.05 -15.60
C LYS A 416 22.08 3.03 -16.36
N ILE A 417 20.76 2.85 -16.30
CA ILE A 417 19.79 3.77 -16.92
C ILE A 417 19.85 5.15 -16.26
N LEU A 418 19.97 5.22 -14.93
CA LEU A 418 20.11 6.51 -14.24
C LEU A 418 21.40 7.24 -14.62
N ASN A 419 22.52 6.51 -14.66
CA ASN A 419 23.81 7.06 -14.99
C ASN A 419 23.88 7.57 -16.44
N SER A 420 23.21 6.91 -17.39
CA SER A 420 23.17 7.37 -18.79
C SER A 420 22.48 8.72 -18.97
N TYR A 421 21.72 9.18 -17.98
CA TYR A 421 21.12 10.49 -17.92
C TYR A 421 21.88 11.45 -17.02
N LEU A 422 21.98 11.11 -15.72
CA LEU A 422 22.45 12.02 -14.68
C LEU A 422 23.94 12.34 -14.80
N LEU A 423 24.73 11.46 -15.42
CA LEU A 423 26.18 11.63 -15.63
C LEU A 423 26.53 11.88 -17.09
N ASN A 424 25.52 12.13 -17.94
CA ASN A 424 25.76 12.39 -19.35
C ASN A 424 26.43 13.76 -19.55
N LYS A 425 27.54 13.77 -20.30
CA LYS A 425 28.31 14.98 -20.58
C LYS A 425 27.54 15.96 -21.48
N ASP A 426 26.68 15.45 -22.35
CA ASP A 426 25.93 16.25 -23.33
C ASP A 426 24.84 17.09 -22.66
N TYR A 427 24.37 16.67 -21.47
CA TYR A 427 23.33 17.38 -20.72
C TYR A 427 23.90 18.37 -19.68
N LYS A 428 25.21 18.58 -19.63
CA LYS A 428 25.85 19.46 -18.64
C LYS A 428 25.30 20.88 -18.65
N GLU A 429 25.14 21.48 -19.83
CA GLU A 429 24.59 22.84 -19.96
C GLU A 429 23.12 22.91 -19.50
N ALA A 430 22.33 21.88 -19.79
CA ALA A 430 20.95 21.80 -19.33
C ALA A 430 20.87 21.63 -17.80
N PHE A 431 21.74 20.81 -17.21
CA PHE A 431 21.80 20.62 -15.76
C PHE A 431 22.35 21.85 -15.03
N ALA A 432 23.26 22.62 -15.65
CA ALA A 432 23.76 23.88 -15.10
C ALA A 432 22.66 24.94 -14.90
N LYS A 433 21.57 24.88 -15.70
CA LYS A 433 20.38 25.73 -15.52
C LYS A 433 19.51 25.30 -14.33
N HIS A 434 19.63 24.04 -13.89
CA HIS A 434 18.84 23.47 -12.80
C HIS A 434 19.71 22.68 -11.80
N PRO A 435 20.73 23.32 -11.20
CA PRO A 435 21.75 22.63 -10.41
C PRO A 435 21.16 21.94 -9.17
N GLU A 436 20.15 22.54 -8.53
CA GLU A 436 19.50 21.97 -7.36
C GLU A 436 18.67 20.74 -7.68
N LEU A 437 17.95 20.73 -8.80
CA LEU A 437 17.17 19.56 -9.25
C LEU A 437 18.09 18.40 -9.66
N HIS A 438 19.22 18.71 -10.33
CA HIS A 438 20.22 17.70 -10.68
C HIS A 438 20.88 17.10 -9.43
N ARG A 439 21.25 17.95 -8.46
CA ARG A 439 21.75 17.52 -7.15
C ARG A 439 20.74 16.68 -6.39
N GLU A 440 19.45 17.03 -6.42
CA GLU A 440 18.39 16.24 -5.78
C GLU A 440 18.29 14.83 -6.38
N ALA A 441 18.23 14.72 -7.71
CA ALA A 441 18.14 13.42 -8.39
C ALA A 441 19.38 12.54 -8.13
N LEU A 442 20.58 13.14 -8.14
CA LEU A 442 21.82 12.46 -7.76
C LEU A 442 21.78 11.99 -6.30
N ARG A 443 21.33 12.84 -5.38
CA ARG A 443 21.21 12.48 -3.96
C ARG A 443 20.29 11.28 -3.74
N GLN A 444 19.15 11.23 -4.45
CA GLN A 444 18.24 10.09 -4.43
C GLN A 444 18.91 8.81 -4.95
N MET A 445 19.63 8.87 -6.07
CA MET A 445 20.35 7.73 -6.62
C MET A 445 21.44 7.20 -5.66
N VAL A 446 22.23 8.10 -5.05
CA VAL A 446 23.26 7.73 -4.06
C VAL A 446 22.61 7.07 -2.85
N PHE A 447 21.54 7.67 -2.30
CA PHE A 447 20.84 7.11 -1.16
C PHE A 447 20.33 5.69 -1.47
N LEU A 448 19.73 5.50 -2.66
CA LEU A 448 19.23 4.18 -3.09
C LEU A 448 20.34 3.14 -3.19
N THR A 449 21.50 3.53 -3.71
CA THR A 449 22.66 2.66 -3.81
C THR A 449 23.13 2.20 -2.44
N GLN A 450 23.29 3.14 -1.50
CA GLN A 450 23.69 2.85 -0.13
C GLN A 450 22.64 1.98 0.60
N ALA A 451 21.36 2.28 0.43
CA ALA A 451 20.28 1.49 1.01
C ALA A 451 20.23 0.06 0.44
N HIS A 452 20.42 -0.11 -0.87
CA HIS A 452 20.50 -1.43 -1.50
C HIS A 452 21.71 -2.23 -0.98
N GLN A 453 22.87 -1.61 -0.81
CA GLN A 453 24.05 -2.25 -0.23
C GLN A 453 23.78 -2.78 1.19
N LEU A 454 23.10 -1.98 2.04
CA LEU A 454 22.78 -2.37 3.42
C LEU A 454 21.75 -3.49 3.55
N GLN A 455 20.92 -3.73 2.52
CA GLN A 455 19.96 -4.85 2.53
C GLN A 455 20.65 -6.20 2.77
N ASN A 456 21.90 -6.36 2.33
CA ASN A 456 22.67 -7.58 2.57
C ASN A 456 22.94 -7.80 4.07
N LEU A 457 23.23 -6.74 4.82
CA LEU A 457 23.42 -6.81 6.27
C LEU A 457 22.08 -6.99 7.02
N GLU A 458 21.02 -6.32 6.57
CA GLU A 458 19.66 -6.51 7.10
C GLU A 458 19.21 -7.97 7.00
N LYS A 459 19.45 -8.59 5.85
CA LYS A 459 19.20 -10.02 5.61
C LYS A 459 20.00 -10.94 6.52
N LEU A 460 21.00 -10.48 7.27
CA LEU A 460 21.75 -11.26 8.27
C LEU A 460 21.18 -11.15 9.69
N THR A 461 20.32 -10.18 9.99
CA THR A 461 19.73 -9.96 11.32
C THR A 461 18.31 -10.54 11.49
N GLN A 462 17.58 -10.79 10.40
CA GLN A 462 16.25 -11.44 10.39
C GLN A 462 16.20 -12.86 10.99
N LYS A 463 15.01 -13.31 11.45
CA LYS A 463 14.81 -14.62 12.12
C LYS A 463 14.78 -15.81 11.14
N GLU A 464 15.03 -17.00 11.69
CA GLU A 464 15.38 -18.25 11.00
C GLU A 464 14.35 -18.83 10.00
N ILE A 465 13.08 -18.39 10.01
CA ILE A 465 12.02 -19.00 9.19
C ILE A 465 12.26 -18.80 7.67
N GLU A 466 12.96 -17.74 7.28
CA GLU A 466 13.30 -17.46 5.88
C GLU A 466 14.69 -17.97 5.47
N ARG A 467 15.46 -18.56 6.40
CA ARG A 467 16.84 -18.97 6.15
C ARG A 467 17.03 -20.47 6.20
N ARG A 468 17.61 -21.01 5.14
CA ARG A 468 18.44 -22.22 5.24
C ARG A 468 19.60 -21.94 6.21
N ARG A 469 19.42 -22.29 7.50
CA ARG A 469 20.41 -22.52 8.59
C ARG A 469 21.85 -21.95 8.40
N LEU A 470 22.03 -20.63 8.32
CA LEU A 470 23.39 -20.04 8.42
C LEU A 470 23.91 -20.13 9.86
N GLY A 471 25.03 -20.83 10.05
CA GLY A 471 25.68 -20.97 11.36
C GLY A 471 26.31 -19.65 11.86
N PRO A 472 26.64 -19.55 13.17
CA PRO A 472 27.19 -18.32 13.77
C PRO A 472 28.43 -17.78 13.05
N TYR A 473 29.37 -18.67 12.69
CA TYR A 473 30.57 -18.30 11.93
C TYR A 473 30.24 -17.67 10.57
N GLN A 474 29.43 -18.33 9.75
CA GLN A 474 29.10 -17.84 8.40
C GLN A 474 28.39 -16.48 8.46
N ARG A 475 27.48 -16.30 9.42
CA ARG A 475 26.75 -15.05 9.60
C ARG A 475 27.69 -13.89 9.92
N LEU A 476 28.64 -14.09 10.83
CA LEU A 476 29.60 -13.06 11.21
C LEU A 476 30.65 -12.83 10.14
N ALA A 477 31.12 -13.89 9.47
CA ALA A 477 32.06 -13.80 8.36
C ALA A 477 31.48 -12.98 7.18
N GLN A 478 30.22 -13.20 6.81
CA GLN A 478 29.55 -12.41 5.78
C GLN A 478 29.40 -10.94 6.17
N ALA A 479 29.08 -10.65 7.44
CA ALA A 479 28.98 -9.28 7.93
C ALA A 479 30.34 -8.57 7.94
N VAL A 480 31.41 -9.23 8.39
CA VAL A 480 32.77 -8.68 8.37
C VAL A 480 33.26 -8.47 6.94
N ALA A 481 33.05 -9.44 6.05
CA ALA A 481 33.43 -9.31 4.64
C ALA A 481 32.73 -8.11 3.97
N PHE A 482 31.44 -7.89 4.27
CA PHE A 482 30.73 -6.69 3.81
C PHE A 482 31.39 -5.40 4.31
N ILE A 483 31.76 -5.34 5.60
CA ILE A 483 32.42 -4.16 6.18
C ILE A 483 33.78 -3.92 5.53
N GLU A 484 34.57 -4.96 5.31
CA GLU A 484 35.88 -4.87 4.67
C GLU A 484 35.78 -4.42 3.21
N GLU A 485 34.84 -4.99 2.44
CA GLU A 485 34.60 -4.61 1.05
C GLU A 485 34.15 -3.14 0.93
N LYS A 486 33.32 -2.68 1.86
CA LYS A 486 32.71 -1.34 1.84
C LYS A 486 33.38 -0.32 2.75
N LYS A 487 34.57 -0.61 3.27
CA LYS A 487 35.26 0.23 4.26
C LYS A 487 35.50 1.67 3.79
N GLU A 488 35.75 1.86 2.49
CA GLU A 488 36.00 3.19 1.90
C GLU A 488 34.69 3.93 1.58
N GLU A 489 33.58 3.20 1.41
CA GLU A 489 32.27 3.77 1.05
C GLU A 489 31.43 4.11 2.30
N LEU A 490 31.45 3.23 3.32
CA LEU A 490 30.63 3.32 4.54
C LEU A 490 30.74 4.66 5.28
N PRO A 491 31.93 5.28 5.45
CA PRO A 491 32.06 6.56 6.13
C PRO A 491 31.30 7.71 5.45
N TYR A 492 31.02 7.59 4.15
CA TYR A 492 30.27 8.57 3.35
C TYR A 492 28.78 8.25 3.23
N PHE A 493 28.29 7.27 3.98
CA PHE A 493 26.86 6.97 3.99
C PHE A 493 26.05 8.12 4.55
N TYR A 494 24.82 8.28 4.08
CA TYR A 494 23.90 9.22 4.71
C TYR A 494 23.78 8.92 6.21
N PRO A 495 23.74 9.94 7.08
CA PRO A 495 23.73 9.74 8.54
C PRO A 495 22.65 8.77 9.02
N THR A 496 21.47 8.80 8.39
CA THR A 496 20.37 7.88 8.70
C THR A 496 20.71 6.44 8.33
N LEU A 497 21.33 6.19 7.17
CA LEU A 497 21.75 4.85 6.72
C LEU A 497 22.96 4.34 7.50
N PHE A 498 23.92 5.21 7.83
CA PHE A 498 25.06 4.84 8.67
C PHE A 498 24.60 4.45 10.08
N LYS A 499 23.64 5.19 10.65
CA LYS A 499 23.00 4.79 11.91
C LYS A 499 22.31 3.43 11.79
N LYS A 500 21.57 3.16 10.70
CA LYS A 500 20.97 1.82 10.46
C LYS A 500 22.03 0.73 10.38
N PHE A 501 23.17 1.01 9.75
CA PHE A 501 24.30 0.10 9.71
C PHE A 501 24.78 -0.26 11.13
N LEU A 502 24.96 0.73 12.01
CA LEU A 502 25.32 0.51 13.42
C LEU A 502 24.25 -0.32 14.14
N ASP A 503 22.97 0.08 14.01
CA ASP A 503 21.85 -0.63 14.65
C ASP A 503 21.76 -2.10 14.18
N LEU A 504 22.01 -2.37 12.89
CA LEU A 504 22.05 -3.73 12.33
C LEU A 504 23.25 -4.53 12.85
N TRP A 505 24.42 -3.90 12.96
CA TRP A 505 25.60 -4.53 13.54
C TRP A 505 25.38 -4.88 15.00
N GLU A 506 24.86 -3.96 15.81
CA GLU A 506 24.49 -4.24 17.21
C GLU A 506 23.45 -5.36 17.28
N LYS A 507 22.44 -5.32 16.41
CA LYS A 507 21.42 -6.36 16.37
C LYS A 507 21.97 -7.73 16.01
N LEU A 508 22.93 -7.79 15.10
CA LEU A 508 23.63 -9.02 14.78
C LEU A 508 24.30 -9.59 16.05
N LEU A 509 24.95 -8.72 16.83
CA LEU A 509 25.66 -9.09 18.06
C LEU A 509 24.73 -9.44 19.25
N ASP A 510 23.44 -9.05 19.22
CA ASP A 510 22.43 -9.48 20.21
C ASP A 510 22.20 -11.00 20.24
N TYR A 511 22.66 -11.72 19.23
CA TYR A 511 22.55 -13.18 19.20
C TYR A 511 23.22 -13.78 20.46
N PRO A 512 22.52 -14.63 21.25
CA PRO A 512 23.00 -15.07 22.57
C PRO A 512 24.42 -15.66 22.57
N TYR A 513 24.79 -16.35 21.49
CA TYR A 513 26.13 -16.91 21.33
C TYR A 513 27.21 -15.83 21.19
N PHE A 514 26.95 -14.75 20.44
CA PHE A 514 27.91 -13.66 20.27
C PHE A 514 28.01 -12.81 21.54
N ARG A 515 26.90 -12.57 22.25
CA ARG A 515 26.93 -11.91 23.57
C ARG A 515 27.88 -12.62 24.54
N ARG A 516 27.72 -13.95 24.70
CA ARG A 516 28.59 -14.75 25.57
C ARG A 516 30.05 -14.72 25.15
N LEU A 517 30.35 -14.69 23.84
CA LEU A 517 31.73 -14.60 23.35
C LEU A 517 32.33 -13.20 23.53
N ARG A 518 31.51 -12.15 23.41
CA ARG A 518 31.93 -10.75 23.59
C ARG A 518 32.34 -10.47 25.04
N ASP A 519 31.70 -11.12 26.00
CA ASP A 519 31.99 -10.93 27.42
C ASP A 519 33.27 -11.67 27.87
N GLN A 520 33.90 -12.47 26.98
CA GLN A 520 35.16 -13.17 27.26
C GLN A 520 36.36 -12.26 27.00
N THR A 521 37.22 -12.12 28.01
CA THR A 521 38.47 -11.34 27.94
C THR A 521 39.63 -12.13 27.32
N THR A 522 39.54 -13.47 27.30
CA THR A 522 40.56 -14.35 26.73
C THR A 522 40.02 -15.18 25.56
N PRO A 523 40.88 -15.57 24.59
CA PRO A 523 40.46 -16.38 23.45
C PRO A 523 39.86 -17.72 23.90
N PRO A 524 38.72 -18.15 23.32
CA PRO A 524 38.15 -19.46 23.60
C PRO A 524 39.11 -20.60 23.23
N SER A 525 39.20 -21.64 24.06
CA SER A 525 40.07 -22.80 23.80
C SER A 525 39.62 -23.66 22.60
N LEU A 526 38.32 -23.69 22.30
CA LEU A 526 37.77 -24.46 21.18
C LEU A 526 38.05 -23.76 19.83
N PRO A 527 38.68 -24.43 18.83
CA PRO A 527 39.08 -23.80 17.57
C PRO A 527 37.96 -23.11 16.78
N TYR A 528 36.75 -23.69 16.79
CA TYR A 528 35.58 -23.06 16.17
C TYR A 528 35.20 -21.76 16.88
N ARG A 529 35.13 -21.78 18.22
CA ARG A 529 34.77 -20.60 19.02
C ARG A 529 35.84 -19.51 18.89
N HIS A 530 37.11 -19.89 18.87
CA HIS A 530 38.23 -18.98 18.65
C HIS A 530 38.10 -18.24 17.32
N ARG A 531 37.81 -18.95 16.21
CA ARG A 531 37.60 -18.32 14.90
C ARG A 531 36.43 -17.33 14.89
N VAL A 532 35.31 -17.68 15.53
CA VAL A 532 34.18 -16.74 15.65
C VAL A 532 34.56 -15.52 16.51
N TRP A 533 35.27 -15.74 17.61
CA TRP A 533 35.73 -14.67 18.48
C TRP A 533 36.69 -13.71 17.76
N GLN A 534 37.64 -14.22 16.96
CA GLN A 534 38.52 -13.39 16.13
C GLN A 534 37.73 -12.49 15.16
N LEU A 535 36.74 -13.05 14.45
CA LEU A 535 35.87 -12.28 13.56
C LEU A 535 35.06 -11.23 14.32
N LEU A 536 34.63 -11.55 15.55
CA LEU A 536 33.86 -10.63 16.40
C LEU A 536 34.72 -9.43 16.81
N ILE A 537 35.96 -9.67 17.26
CA ILE A 537 36.91 -8.61 17.61
C ILE A 537 37.29 -7.78 16.39
N LEU A 538 37.57 -8.42 15.25
CA LEU A 538 37.87 -7.74 13.99
C LEU A 538 36.72 -6.81 13.57
N GLY A 539 35.50 -7.34 13.52
CA GLY A 539 34.32 -6.56 13.16
C GLY A 539 34.06 -5.39 14.10
N GLN A 540 34.20 -5.59 15.41
CA GLN A 540 34.07 -4.50 16.39
C GLN A 540 35.12 -3.40 16.20
N ARG A 541 36.37 -3.77 15.90
CA ARG A 541 37.43 -2.81 15.60
C ARG A 541 37.10 -1.99 14.35
N LEU A 542 36.72 -2.67 13.26
CA LEU A 542 36.36 -2.02 12.00
C LEU A 542 35.19 -1.05 12.17
N VAL A 543 34.12 -1.47 12.86
CA VAL A 543 32.95 -0.61 13.10
C VAL A 543 33.32 0.65 13.90
N ARG A 544 34.16 0.53 14.95
CA ARG A 544 34.63 1.69 15.73
C ARG A 544 35.46 2.66 14.88
N GLU A 545 36.31 2.14 14.01
CA GLU A 545 37.11 2.95 13.09
C GLU A 545 36.22 3.71 12.10
N LEU A 546 35.25 3.01 11.50
CA LEU A 546 34.28 3.61 10.58
C LEU A 546 33.41 4.67 11.26
N GLU A 547 33.00 4.44 12.51
CA GLU A 547 32.23 5.43 13.29
C GLU A 547 33.04 6.71 13.56
N LYS A 548 34.35 6.58 13.80
CA LYS A 548 35.25 7.73 13.94
C LYS A 548 35.39 8.49 12.63
N GLN A 549 35.64 7.77 11.53
CA GLN A 549 35.77 8.36 10.18
C GLN A 549 34.47 9.05 9.74
N HIS A 550 33.32 8.41 9.96
CA HIS A 550 32.02 8.99 9.63
C HIS A 550 31.77 10.29 10.38
N ARG A 551 32.05 10.33 11.70
CA ARG A 551 31.94 11.57 12.49
C ARG A 551 32.83 12.69 11.95
N GLN A 552 34.09 12.38 11.66
CA GLN A 552 35.02 13.36 11.09
C GLN A 552 34.49 13.94 9.77
N ILE A 553 34.03 13.07 8.86
CA ILE A 553 33.45 13.46 7.57
C ILE A 553 32.20 14.34 7.75
N GLN A 554 31.33 14.04 8.72
CA GLN A 554 30.16 14.88 9.00
C GLN A 554 30.54 16.23 9.62
N GLU A 555 31.56 16.27 10.47
CA GLU A 555 32.09 17.53 11.02
C GLU A 555 32.67 18.42 9.91
N GLU A 556 33.45 17.84 8.99
CA GLU A 556 33.97 18.55 7.82
C GLU A 556 32.83 19.06 6.92
N ALA A 557 31.79 18.25 6.70
CA ALA A 557 30.61 18.64 5.95
C ALA A 557 29.86 19.82 6.59
N SER A 558 29.72 19.79 7.93
CA SER A 558 29.08 20.88 8.69
C SER A 558 29.85 22.20 8.62
N ARG A 559 31.16 22.13 8.37
CA ARG A 559 32.06 23.29 8.17
C ARG A 559 32.08 23.79 6.72
N GLY A 560 31.21 23.27 5.86
CA GLY A 560 31.05 23.72 4.48
C GLY A 560 31.92 22.97 3.46
N VAL A 561 32.63 21.90 3.85
CA VAL A 561 33.32 21.03 2.90
C VAL A 561 32.27 20.18 2.18
N PRO A 562 32.11 20.27 0.85
CA PRO A 562 31.14 19.44 0.16
C PRO A 562 31.53 17.96 0.29
N LEU A 563 30.62 17.15 0.83
CA LEU A 563 30.78 15.70 0.85
C LEU A 563 31.01 15.21 -0.59
N PRO A 564 32.04 14.39 -0.84
CA PRO A 564 32.19 13.74 -2.13
C PRO A 564 30.91 12.93 -2.38
N LEU A 565 30.15 13.30 -3.41
CA LEU A 565 29.25 12.34 -4.02
C LEU A 565 30.17 11.26 -4.58
N LEU A 566 30.27 10.12 -3.89
CA LEU A 566 30.95 8.93 -4.41
C LEU A 566 30.16 8.48 -5.65
N LEU A 567 30.44 9.14 -6.77
CA LEU A 567 29.90 8.75 -8.05
C LEU A 567 30.47 7.37 -8.37
N PRO A 568 29.65 6.42 -8.85
CA PRO A 568 30.16 5.11 -9.21
C PRO A 568 31.26 5.29 -10.26
N VAL A 569 32.43 4.73 -9.99
CA VAL A 569 33.51 4.67 -10.98
C VAL A 569 32.97 3.87 -12.18
N PRO A 570 32.99 4.41 -13.42
CA PRO A 570 32.56 3.66 -14.58
C PRO A 570 33.42 2.39 -14.71
N PRO A 571 32.86 1.26 -15.16
CA PRO A 571 33.65 0.04 -15.34
C PRO A 571 34.80 0.36 -16.29
N THR A 572 36.02 0.29 -15.77
CA THR A 572 37.24 0.47 -16.57
C THR A 572 37.18 -0.55 -17.70
N SER A 573 37.11 -0.06 -18.94
CA SER A 573 37.37 -0.86 -20.12
C SER A 573 38.68 -1.61 -19.87
N LYS A 574 38.63 -2.94 -19.83
CA LYS A 574 39.84 -3.76 -19.84
C LYS A 574 40.73 -3.19 -20.95
N ARG A 575 41.89 -2.66 -20.57
CA ARG A 575 42.96 -2.40 -21.53
C ARG A 575 43.23 -3.74 -22.19
N GLU A 576 42.83 -3.87 -23.45
CA GLU A 576 43.42 -4.84 -24.35
C GLU A 576 44.93 -4.62 -24.27
N ARG A 577 45.62 -5.59 -23.68
CA ARG A 577 47.07 -5.65 -23.79
C ARG A 577 47.34 -6.09 -25.23
N SER A 578 47.64 -5.10 -26.07
CA SER A 578 48.35 -5.30 -27.32
C SER A 578 49.81 -5.65 -26.99
N SER A 579 50.14 -6.94 -27.14
CA SER A 579 51.45 -7.55 -27.43
C SER A 579 51.54 -8.90 -26.74
#